data_AF-A0A7W4WBQ8-F1
#
_entry.id   AF-A0A7W4WBQ8-F1
#
_cell.length_a   1.000
_cell.length_b   1.000
_cell.length_c   1.000
_cell.angle_alpha   90.00
_cell.angle_beta   90.00
_cell.angle_gamma   90.00
#
_symmetry.space_group_name_H-M   'P 1'
#
loop_
_entity.id
_entity.type
_entity.pdbx_description
1 polymer ?
#
loop_
_entity_poly.entity_id
_entity_poly.type
_entity_poly.pdbx_seq_one_letter_code
_entity_poly.pdbx_strand_id
1 'polypeptide(L)'
;MLSLGGAGNRNWTGEVQRLASLLQLVADRALIDKAHYGVMMESDGYSVVRFDAAAMKWQALDTESAGRSAARFASHQLPENIRLEVLEEAQMPGAESKEFAAERKEEEEQLPQFVALSSGEILPVELAMFLLSDGDISRGASISYTSLAGLKVEWQVDD
;
A
#
# COMPACT_ATOMS: atom_id res chain seq x y z
N MET A 1 -34.40 9.52 12.45
CA MET A 1 -33.46 8.93 11.49
C MET A 1 -32.15 9.69 11.62
N LEU A 2 -31.19 9.17 12.38
CA LEU A 2 -29.83 9.70 12.48
C LEU A 2 -28.89 8.50 12.50
N SER A 3 -27.71 8.68 11.89
CA SER A 3 -26.49 7.86 12.09
C SER A 3 -25.99 7.00 10.92
N LEU A 4 -26.20 7.40 9.66
CA LEU A 4 -25.33 6.90 8.56
C LEU A 4 -23.95 7.60 8.59
N GLY A 5 -23.90 8.93 8.78
CA GLY A 5 -22.63 9.67 8.77
C GLY A 5 -21.63 9.25 9.85
N GLY A 6 -22.11 8.89 11.05
CA GLY A 6 -21.24 8.44 12.14
C GLY A 6 -20.65 7.04 11.94
N ALA A 7 -21.35 6.15 11.23
CA ALA A 7 -20.87 4.81 10.93
C ALA A 7 -19.84 4.82 9.79
N GLY A 8 -20.10 5.61 8.73
CA GLY A 8 -19.16 5.80 7.63
C GLY A 8 -17.82 6.37 8.10
N ASN A 9 -17.84 7.39 8.96
CA ASN A 9 -16.62 7.97 9.51
C ASN A 9 -15.78 6.96 10.31
N ARG A 10 -16.41 6.16 11.19
CA ARG A 10 -15.68 5.14 11.97
C ARG A 10 -15.08 4.07 11.07
N ASN A 11 -15.81 3.65 10.03
CA ASN A 11 -15.32 2.68 9.08
C ASN A 11 -14.08 3.23 8.34
N TRP A 12 -14.19 4.44 7.79
CA TRP A 12 -13.09 5.12 7.10
C TRP A 12 -11.85 5.31 7.98
N THR A 13 -12.01 5.79 9.22
CA THR A 13 -10.87 5.88 10.16
C THR A 13 -10.23 4.52 10.41
N GLY A 14 -11.03 3.45 10.50
CA GLY A 14 -10.53 2.09 10.63
C GLY A 14 -9.74 1.61 9.40
N GLU A 15 -10.18 1.97 8.21
CA GLU A 15 -9.52 1.62 6.94
C GLU A 15 -8.18 2.36 6.75
N VAL A 16 -8.11 3.65 7.11
CA VAL A 16 -6.85 4.40 7.14
C VAL A 16 -5.85 3.73 8.10
N GLN A 17 -6.29 3.40 9.31
CA GLN A 17 -5.44 2.73 10.31
C GLN A 17 -5.04 1.32 9.89
N ARG A 18 -5.92 0.58 9.21
CA ARG A 18 -5.65 -0.75 8.67
C ARG A 18 -4.54 -0.69 7.63
N LEU A 19 -4.63 0.22 6.66
CA LEU A 19 -3.61 0.37 5.63
C LEU A 19 -2.27 0.79 6.24
N ALA A 20 -2.28 1.79 7.13
CA ALA A 20 -1.08 2.22 7.85
C ALA A 20 -0.41 1.04 8.60
N SER A 21 -1.20 0.24 9.31
CA SER A 21 -0.70 -0.94 10.02
C SER A 21 -0.18 -2.03 9.08
N LEU A 22 -0.79 -2.20 7.90
CA LEU A 22 -0.33 -3.13 6.88
C LEU A 22 1.04 -2.71 6.34
N LEU A 23 1.23 -1.43 6.00
CA LEU A 23 2.51 -0.94 5.48
C LEU A 23 3.66 -1.18 6.46
N GLN A 24 3.42 -0.88 7.75
CA GLN A 24 4.39 -1.18 8.81
C GLN A 24 4.70 -2.68 8.91
N LEU A 25 3.66 -3.53 8.88
CA LEU A 25 3.83 -4.97 8.93
C LEU A 25 4.62 -5.51 7.73
N VAL A 26 4.37 -4.97 6.53
CA VAL A 26 5.11 -5.31 5.31
C VAL A 26 6.59 -4.93 5.45
N ALA A 27 6.88 -3.73 5.97
CA ALA A 27 8.25 -3.30 6.23
C ALA A 27 8.98 -4.19 7.24
N ASP A 28 8.32 -4.52 8.36
CA ASP A 28 8.86 -5.44 9.36
C ASP A 28 9.12 -6.83 8.75
N ARG A 29 8.21 -7.30 7.90
CA ARG A 29 8.33 -8.62 7.26
C ARG A 29 9.49 -8.66 6.28
N ALA A 30 9.75 -7.60 5.52
CA ALA A 30 10.90 -7.51 4.62
C ALA A 30 12.23 -7.70 5.36
N LEU A 31 12.35 -7.10 6.54
CA LEU A 31 13.50 -7.25 7.43
C LEU A 31 13.66 -8.65 8.00
N ILE A 32 12.55 -9.25 8.46
CA ILE A 32 12.53 -10.58 9.09
C ILE A 32 12.83 -11.67 8.08
N ASP A 33 12.20 -11.62 6.91
CA ASP A 33 12.29 -12.66 5.89
C ASP A 33 13.52 -12.53 5.00
N LYS A 34 14.23 -11.41 5.11
CA LYS A 34 15.33 -11.05 4.20
C LYS A 34 14.88 -11.08 2.74
N ALA A 35 13.67 -10.60 2.48
CA ALA A 35 13.07 -10.53 1.15
C ALA A 35 12.46 -9.15 0.89
N HIS A 36 12.35 -8.76 -0.38
CA HIS A 36 11.68 -7.52 -0.75
C HIS A 36 10.17 -7.75 -0.84
N TYR A 37 9.42 -6.85 -0.23
CA TYR A 37 7.98 -6.83 -0.29
C TYR A 37 7.50 -5.52 -0.88
N GLY A 38 6.33 -5.57 -1.51
CA GLY A 38 5.66 -4.40 -2.03
C GLY A 38 4.15 -4.47 -1.80
N VAL A 39 3.50 -3.33 -1.98
CA VAL A 39 2.04 -3.24 -1.98
C VAL A 39 1.60 -2.62 -3.30
N MET A 40 0.79 -3.38 -4.02
CA MET A 40 0.04 -2.90 -5.19
C MET A 40 -1.18 -2.14 -4.67
N MET A 41 -1.38 -0.93 -5.16
CA MET A 41 -2.47 -0.05 -4.75
C MET A 41 -3.30 0.35 -5.95
N GLU A 42 -4.61 0.22 -5.78
CA GLU A 42 -5.61 0.63 -6.75
C GLU A 42 -6.63 1.54 -6.04
N SER A 43 -7.49 2.20 -6.81
CA SER A 43 -8.44 3.16 -6.23
C SER A 43 -9.44 2.54 -5.26
N ASP A 44 -9.71 1.26 -5.42
CA ASP A 44 -10.72 0.47 -4.70
C ASP A 44 -10.09 -0.63 -3.82
N GLY A 45 -8.76 -0.71 -3.70
CA GLY A 45 -8.15 -1.80 -2.96
C GLY A 45 -6.63 -1.81 -2.97
N TYR A 46 -6.07 -2.81 -2.30
CA TYR A 46 -4.64 -3.04 -2.28
C TYR A 46 -4.30 -4.51 -2.04
N SER A 47 -3.13 -4.93 -2.49
CA SER A 47 -2.63 -6.30 -2.30
C SER A 47 -1.13 -6.32 -2.05
N VAL A 48 -0.67 -7.31 -1.27
CA VAL A 48 0.75 -7.46 -0.94
C VAL A 48 1.41 -8.42 -1.92
N VAL A 49 2.56 -7.99 -2.44
CA VAL A 49 3.41 -8.78 -3.34
C VAL A 49 4.79 -8.98 -2.73
N ARG A 50 5.48 -10.01 -3.18
CA ARG A 50 6.87 -10.29 -2.82
C ARG A 50 7.71 -10.42 -4.08
N PHE A 51 8.93 -9.88 -4.02
CA PHE A 51 9.88 -10.05 -5.11
C PHE A 51 10.49 -11.46 -5.07
N ASP A 52 10.38 -12.18 -6.18
CA ASP A 52 11.10 -13.43 -6.42
C ASP A 52 12.41 -13.10 -7.16
N ALA A 53 13.52 -13.23 -6.47
CA ALA A 53 14.85 -12.97 -7.02
C ALA A 53 15.31 -14.02 -8.05
N ALA A 54 14.73 -15.22 -8.07
CA ALA A 54 15.06 -16.24 -9.06
C ALA A 54 14.32 -15.96 -10.38
N ALA A 55 13.05 -15.54 -10.30
CA ALA A 55 12.25 -15.16 -11.45
C ALA A 55 12.46 -13.70 -11.89
N MET A 56 13.10 -12.88 -11.05
CA MET A 56 13.24 -11.42 -11.21
C MET A 56 11.88 -10.71 -11.37
N LYS A 57 10.86 -11.17 -10.63
CA LYS A 57 9.47 -10.69 -10.77
C LYS A 57 8.78 -10.49 -9.44
N TRP A 58 7.85 -9.54 -9.39
CA TRP A 58 6.90 -9.40 -8.30
C TRP A 58 5.81 -10.45 -8.42
N GLN A 59 5.53 -11.15 -7.32
CA GLN A 59 4.52 -12.21 -7.27
C GLN A 59 3.56 -11.96 -6.12
N ALA A 60 2.28 -12.24 -6.36
CA ALA A 60 1.27 -12.24 -5.33
C ALA A 60 1.64 -13.26 -4.23
N LEU A 61 1.33 -12.91 -2.98
CA LEU A 61 1.48 -13.86 -1.89
C LEU A 61 0.38 -14.92 -1.94
N ASP A 62 0.78 -16.18 -1.91
CA ASP A 62 -0.15 -17.28 -1.71
C ASP A 62 -0.63 -17.30 -0.25
N THR A 63 -1.70 -16.55 0.00
CA THR A 63 -2.28 -16.37 1.34
C THR A 63 -3.22 -17.53 1.72
N GLU A 64 -3.69 -18.33 0.75
CA GLU A 64 -4.53 -19.50 0.99
C GLU A 64 -3.71 -20.67 1.55
N SER A 65 -2.50 -20.88 1.03
CA SER A 65 -1.61 -21.97 1.45
C SER A 65 -0.82 -21.68 2.73
N ALA A 66 -0.62 -20.41 3.07
CA ALA A 66 0.32 -19.98 4.12
C ALA A 66 -0.28 -19.85 5.54
N GLY A 67 -1.53 -20.30 5.74
CA GLY A 67 -2.18 -20.41 7.05
C GLY A 67 -2.52 -19.06 7.71
N ARG A 68 -2.91 -19.09 9.00
CA ARG A 68 -3.46 -17.92 9.73
C ARG A 68 -2.53 -16.69 9.81
N SER A 69 -1.22 -16.86 9.61
CA SER A 69 -0.28 -15.74 9.64
C SER A 69 -0.31 -14.92 8.35
N ALA A 70 -0.56 -15.57 7.20
CA ALA A 70 -0.60 -14.91 5.90
C ALA A 70 -1.94 -14.23 5.60
N ALA A 71 -2.99 -14.54 6.36
CA ALA A 71 -4.29 -13.87 6.26
C ALA A 71 -4.21 -12.33 6.45
N ARG A 72 -3.16 -11.83 7.11
CA ARG A 72 -2.91 -10.38 7.24
C ARG A 72 -2.45 -9.71 5.94
N PHE A 73 -2.00 -10.50 4.96
CA PHE A 73 -1.55 -10.04 3.65
C PHE A 73 -2.56 -10.37 2.54
N ALA A 74 -3.75 -10.87 2.91
CA ALA A 74 -4.82 -11.07 1.95
C ALA A 74 -5.16 -9.75 1.26
N SER A 75 -5.42 -9.81 -0.05
CA SER A 75 -5.88 -8.66 -0.82
C SER A 75 -7.14 -8.08 -0.16
N HIS A 76 -7.19 -6.76 -0.09
CA HIS A 76 -8.26 -6.05 0.59
C HIS A 76 -8.96 -5.10 -0.38
N GLN A 77 -10.29 -5.17 -0.36
CA GLN A 77 -11.17 -4.32 -1.16
C GLN A 77 -11.78 -3.27 -0.25
N LEU A 78 -11.66 -2.02 -0.65
CA LEU A 78 -12.21 -0.87 0.04
C LEU A 78 -13.72 -0.81 -0.16
N PRO A 79 -14.47 -0.33 0.85
CA PRO A 79 -15.87 0.04 0.65
C PRO A 79 -16.05 1.05 -0.49
N GLU A 80 -17.15 0.97 -1.24
CA GLU A 80 -17.43 1.85 -2.40
C GLU A 80 -17.40 3.35 -2.07
N ASN A 81 -17.64 3.71 -0.81
CA ASN A 81 -17.60 5.08 -0.33
C ASN A 81 -16.20 5.52 0.15
N ILE A 82 -15.17 4.73 -0.10
CA ILE A 82 -13.78 5.05 0.23
C ILE A 82 -12.94 4.92 -1.03
N ARG A 83 -12.08 5.91 -1.27
CA ARG A 83 -11.14 5.90 -2.40
C ARG A 83 -9.71 6.02 -1.89
N LEU A 84 -8.81 5.22 -2.44
CA LEU A 84 -7.36 5.34 -2.26
C LEU A 84 -6.75 6.03 -3.47
N GLU A 85 -5.83 6.95 -3.24
CA GLU A 85 -5.05 7.61 -4.29
C GLU A 85 -3.58 7.61 -3.89
N VAL A 86 -2.69 7.40 -4.86
CA VAL A 86 -1.25 7.47 -4.66
C VAL A 86 -0.80 8.85 -5.14
N LEU A 87 -0.33 9.67 -4.21
CA LEU A 87 0.11 11.05 -4.47
C LEU A 87 1.56 11.08 -4.95
N GLU A 88 2.40 10.25 -4.35
CA GLU A 88 3.80 10.08 -4.73
C GLU A 88 4.15 8.59 -4.69
N GLU A 89 4.67 8.08 -5.81
CA GLU A 89 5.11 6.69 -5.95
C GLU A 89 6.61 6.54 -5.71
N ALA A 90 6.98 5.42 -5.09
CA ALA A 90 8.36 5.05 -4.89
C ALA A 90 9.11 4.88 -6.23
N GLN A 91 10.13 5.72 -6.47
CA GLN A 91 11.07 5.49 -7.56
C GLN A 91 12.08 4.42 -7.14
N MET A 92 11.98 3.23 -7.74
CA MET A 92 12.96 2.15 -7.54
C MET A 92 14.35 2.62 -7.99
N PRO A 93 15.39 2.54 -7.12
CA PRO A 93 16.76 2.81 -7.52
C PRO A 93 17.14 1.87 -8.67
N GLY A 94 17.40 2.43 -9.85
CA GLY A 94 17.72 1.65 -11.04
C GLY A 94 16.58 1.40 -12.02
N ALA A 95 15.43 2.09 -11.87
CA ALA A 95 14.47 2.22 -12.99
C ALA A 95 15.13 2.80 -14.26
N GLU A 96 16.23 3.56 -14.12
CA GLU A 96 17.10 4.01 -15.23
C GLU A 96 18.38 3.17 -15.41
N SER A 97 18.73 2.29 -14.46
CA SER A 97 19.95 1.49 -14.51
C SER A 97 19.69 0.19 -15.27
N LYS A 98 20.45 0.00 -16.35
CA LYS A 98 20.44 -1.19 -17.24
C LYS A 98 20.55 -2.55 -16.53
N GLU A 99 20.85 -2.60 -15.24
CA GLU A 99 20.90 -3.84 -14.45
C GLU A 99 19.49 -4.38 -14.09
N PHE A 100 18.48 -3.52 -14.04
CA PHE A 100 17.05 -3.88 -13.87
C PHE A 100 16.18 -3.50 -15.09
N ALA A 101 16.78 -2.87 -16.10
CA ALA A 101 16.15 -2.42 -17.34
C ALA A 101 16.69 -3.13 -18.61
N ALA A 102 17.59 -4.10 -18.47
CA ALA A 102 17.98 -4.94 -19.60
C ALA A 102 16.88 -5.99 -19.83
N GLU A 103 16.13 -5.78 -20.92
CA GLU A 103 15.18 -6.71 -21.56
C GLU A 103 13.71 -6.72 -21.08
N ARG A 104 13.19 -5.60 -20.57
CA ARG A 104 11.73 -5.47 -20.45
C ARG A 104 11.12 -5.01 -21.77
N LYS A 105 10.69 -5.98 -22.59
CA LYS A 105 9.66 -5.75 -23.61
C LYS A 105 8.42 -5.22 -22.89
N GLU A 106 7.72 -4.30 -23.56
CA GLU A 106 6.49 -3.61 -23.17
C GLU A 106 5.31 -4.59 -22.88
N GLU A 107 5.44 -5.40 -21.83
CA GLU A 107 4.30 -5.87 -21.05
C GLU A 107 4.32 -5.00 -19.79
N GLU A 108 3.22 -4.31 -19.51
CA GLU A 108 3.00 -3.46 -18.33
C GLU A 108 3.13 -4.32 -17.06
N GLU A 109 4.36 -4.62 -16.67
CA GLU A 109 4.66 -5.35 -15.44
C GLU A 109 4.36 -4.36 -14.31
N GLN A 110 3.13 -4.41 -13.78
CA GLN A 110 2.64 -3.51 -12.75
C GLN A 110 3.61 -3.54 -11.55
N LEU A 111 4.31 -2.43 -11.33
CA LEU A 111 5.22 -2.28 -10.21
C LEU A 111 4.43 -1.86 -8.97
N PRO A 112 4.80 -2.37 -7.77
CA PRO A 112 4.18 -1.93 -6.53
C PRO A 112 4.52 -0.48 -6.22
N GLN A 113 3.52 0.29 -5.80
CA GLN A 113 3.67 1.71 -5.46
C GLN A 113 4.40 1.92 -4.12
N PHE A 114 4.31 0.96 -3.21
CA PHE A 114 5.11 0.91 -1.97
C PHE A 114 6.07 -0.26 -2.00
N VAL A 115 7.31 -0.04 -1.58
CA VAL A 115 8.35 -1.07 -1.53
C VAL A 115 9.13 -0.99 -0.21
N ALA A 116 9.26 -2.14 0.44
CA ALA A 116 10.15 -2.34 1.57
C ALA A 116 11.24 -3.36 1.20
N LEU A 117 12.49 -2.93 1.28
CA LEU A 117 13.67 -3.71 0.96
C LEU A 117 14.16 -4.50 2.19
N SER A 118 14.87 -5.60 1.92
CA SER A 118 15.38 -6.48 2.98
C SER A 118 16.53 -5.86 3.77
N SER A 119 17.09 -4.75 3.27
CA SER A 119 18.04 -3.87 3.95
C SER A 119 17.39 -3.06 5.09
N GLY A 120 16.05 -2.97 5.12
CA GLY A 120 15.31 -2.05 5.98
C GLY A 120 15.03 -0.70 5.35
N GLU A 121 15.47 -0.50 4.11
CA GLU A 121 15.12 0.68 3.34
C GLU A 121 13.67 0.56 2.84
N ILE A 122 12.90 1.58 3.13
CA ILE A 122 11.56 1.84 2.64
C ILE A 122 11.66 2.98 1.62
N LEU A 123 11.17 2.71 0.42
CA LEU A 123 11.07 3.74 -0.60
C LEU A 123 9.95 4.73 -0.25
N PRO A 124 10.19 6.05 -0.40
CA PRO A 124 9.20 7.05 -0.09
C PRO A 124 7.88 6.82 -0.84
N VAL A 125 6.77 6.92 -0.11
CA VAL A 125 5.42 6.91 -0.68
C VAL A 125 4.55 7.94 0.04
N GLU A 126 3.67 8.59 -0.70
CA GLU A 126 2.58 9.41 -0.17
C GLU A 126 1.25 8.94 -0.72
N LEU A 127 0.30 8.67 0.16
CA LEU A 127 -1.02 8.15 -0.14
C LEU A 127 -2.08 9.09 0.41
N ALA A 128 -3.22 9.16 -0.26
CA ALA A 128 -4.42 9.80 0.25
C ALA A 128 -5.58 8.81 0.29
N MET A 129 -6.37 8.84 1.36
CA MET A 129 -7.61 8.08 1.47
C MET A 129 -8.78 9.00 1.76
N PHE A 130 -9.79 8.95 0.90
CA PHE A 130 -10.94 9.84 0.93
C PHE A 130 -12.22 9.10 1.31
N LEU A 131 -13.06 9.73 2.12
CA LEU A 131 -14.44 9.30 2.37
C LEU A 131 -15.37 10.07 1.43
N LEU A 132 -16.09 9.34 0.59
CA LEU A 132 -17.06 9.89 -0.34
C LEU A 132 -18.46 9.94 0.30
N SER A 133 -19.16 11.06 0.11
CA SER A 133 -20.57 11.24 0.48
C SER A 133 -21.30 11.86 -0.71
N ASP A 134 -22.31 11.16 -1.23
CA ASP A 134 -23.10 11.60 -2.41
C ASP A 134 -22.23 11.94 -3.65
N GLY A 135 -21.06 11.32 -3.78
CA GLY A 135 -20.13 11.53 -4.90
C GLY A 135 -19.05 12.58 -4.65
N ASP A 136 -19.16 13.35 -3.57
CA ASP A 136 -18.18 14.37 -3.19
C ASP A 136 -17.25 13.86 -2.08
N ILE A 137 -16.02 14.39 -2.03
CA ILE A 137 -15.09 14.12 -0.94
C ILE A 137 -15.59 14.84 0.31
N SER A 138 -15.90 14.05 1.34
CA SER A 138 -16.35 14.56 2.64
C SER A 138 -15.23 14.64 3.68
N ARG A 139 -14.18 13.81 3.54
CA ARG A 139 -12.99 13.76 4.42
C ARG A 139 -11.79 13.22 3.68
N GLY A 140 -10.60 13.62 4.10
CA GLY A 140 -9.33 13.10 3.60
C GLY A 140 -8.36 12.74 4.74
N ALA A 141 -7.46 11.81 4.46
CA ALA A 141 -6.31 11.52 5.30
C ALA A 141 -5.13 11.21 4.39
N SER A 142 -3.93 11.67 4.73
CA SER A 142 -2.71 11.32 4.05
C SER A 142 -1.88 10.34 4.88
N ILE A 143 -1.24 9.39 4.21
CA ILE A 143 -0.30 8.45 4.80
C ILE A 143 1.03 8.65 4.07
N SER A 144 2.08 9.02 4.80
CA SER A 144 3.44 9.11 4.26
C SER A 144 4.34 8.11 4.96
N TYR A 145 5.20 7.44 4.20
CA TYR A 145 6.14 6.47 4.77
C TYR A 145 7.49 6.54 4.08
N THR A 146 8.53 6.80 4.87
CA THR A 146 9.92 6.76 4.43
C THR A 146 10.81 6.09 5.49
N SER A 147 11.99 5.63 5.07
CA SER A 147 13.01 5.09 6.00
C SER A 147 13.41 6.07 7.10
N LEU A 148 13.43 7.37 6.79
CA LEU A 148 13.93 8.42 7.69
C LEU A 148 12.88 8.90 8.68
N ALA A 149 11.66 9.12 8.20
CA ALA A 149 10.58 9.71 8.99
C ALA A 149 9.69 8.67 9.67
N GLY A 150 9.80 7.39 9.26
CA GLY A 150 8.85 6.36 9.63
C GLY A 150 7.48 6.58 8.99
N LEU A 151 6.50 5.83 9.46
CA LEU A 151 5.11 5.95 9.02
C LEU A 151 4.43 7.11 9.73
N LYS A 152 3.78 7.98 8.97
CA LYS A 152 2.97 9.09 9.47
C LYS A 152 1.59 9.07 8.85
N VAL A 153 0.59 9.45 9.65
CA VAL A 153 -0.80 9.61 9.22
C VAL A 153 -1.24 11.01 9.62
N GLU A 154 -1.69 11.79 8.64
CA GLU A 154 -2.23 13.13 8.87
C GLU A 154 -3.70 13.15 8.46
N TRP A 155 -4.56 13.66 9.34
CA TRP A 155 -5.99 13.75 9.10
C TRP A 155 -6.29 15.14 8.55
N GLN A 156 -6.90 15.20 7.35
CA GLN A 156 -7.38 16.48 6.83
C GLN A 156 -8.72 16.76 7.50
N VAL A 157 -8.71 17.75 8.39
CA VAL A 157 -9.92 18.28 9.02
C VAL A 157 -10.31 19.50 8.19
N ASP A 158 -11.50 19.51 7.61
CA ASP A 158 -12.08 20.75 7.08
C ASP A 158 -12.16 21.75 8.25
N ASP A 159 -11.54 22.92 8.07
CA ASP A 159 -11.69 24.10 8.94
C ASP A 159 -12.98 24.87 8.60
#